data_AF-A0A0F9CL72-F1
#
_entry.id   AF-A0A0F9CL72-F1
#
_cell.length_a   1.000
_cell.length_b   1.000
_cell.length_c   1.000
_cell.angle_alpha   90.00
_cell.angle_beta   90.00
_cell.angle_gamma   90.00
#
_symmetry.space_group_name_H-M   'P 1'
#
loop_
_entity.id
_entity.type
_entity.pdbx_description
1 polymer ?
#
loop_
_entity_poly.entity_id
_entity_poly.type
_entity_poly.pdbx_seq_one_letter_code
_entity_poly.pdbx_strand_id
1 'polypeptide(L)'
;MSIEIIGISVIKNEDIYVEQALTSVIDFCDKIFVFDNYSTDKTVEAVKRVKSKYPNKINISFFKKISKTHSFVEKYAGKDKWIFGVDGDELYDPIGLSKLRPQILNKEHQHVWMLRGYFFHVIKINWETKIARGYLAPPSKDPNKLYNFSMLKSWKSDGVGPIFHPQTHVFKDPSFTPEKKPKKKYLTKHVKWKNCIFRCVHTRLLQRSSKERFTSKVNKRINLSNVISNKRKNPRKRYRIGRRLRKDISGFLTLERYWQ
;
A
#
# COMPACT_ATOMS: atom_id res chain seq x y z
N MET A 1 25.83 -5.84 -6.06
CA MET A 1 24.56 -6.32 -5.47
C MET A 1 23.41 -5.88 -6.36
N SER A 2 22.40 -6.73 -6.59
CA SER A 2 21.22 -6.41 -7.39
C SER A 2 20.18 -5.64 -6.56
N ILE A 3 19.39 -4.79 -7.21
CA ILE A 3 18.24 -4.12 -6.58
C ILE A 3 17.18 -5.17 -6.26
N GLU A 4 16.58 -5.08 -5.07
CA GLU A 4 15.41 -5.90 -4.70
C GLU A 4 14.23 -5.03 -4.24
N ILE A 5 13.02 -5.49 -4.55
CA ILE A 5 11.75 -4.89 -4.16
C ILE A 5 11.13 -5.75 -3.07
N ILE A 6 11.00 -5.21 -1.86
CA ILE A 6 10.44 -5.91 -0.69
C ILE A 6 9.05 -5.37 -0.37
N GLY A 7 8.04 -6.24 -0.49
CA GLY A 7 6.69 -5.97 -0.08
C GLY A 7 6.51 -6.12 1.43
N ILE A 8 5.70 -5.25 2.04
CA ILE A 8 5.35 -5.33 3.45
C ILE A 8 3.87 -5.04 3.62
N SER A 9 3.18 -5.92 4.34
CA SER A 9 1.76 -5.79 4.65
C SER A 9 1.55 -5.91 6.15
N VAL A 10 0.81 -4.99 6.75
CA VAL A 10 0.39 -5.05 8.16
C VAL A 10 -1.12 -5.15 8.17
N ILE A 11 -1.65 -6.30 8.59
CA ILE A 11 -3.03 -6.68 8.33
C ILE A 11 -3.76 -7.00 9.63
N LYS A 12 -5.04 -6.63 9.69
CA LYS A 12 -5.96 -7.07 10.73
C LYS A 12 -7.38 -7.14 10.21
N ASN A 13 -7.94 -8.35 10.16
CA ASN A 13 -9.30 -8.62 9.72
C ASN A 13 -9.61 -7.98 8.34
N GLU A 14 -8.99 -8.50 7.29
CA GLU A 14 -9.11 -8.02 5.89
C GLU A 14 -9.33 -9.20 4.91
N ASP A 15 -10.02 -10.25 5.35
CA ASP A 15 -10.15 -11.53 4.66
C ASP A 15 -10.88 -11.48 3.29
N ILE A 16 -11.63 -10.41 3.02
CA ILE A 16 -12.39 -10.25 1.78
C ILE A 16 -11.46 -9.97 0.59
N TYR A 17 -10.40 -9.17 0.77
CA TYR A 17 -9.56 -8.70 -0.33
C TYR A 17 -8.08 -9.08 -0.19
N VAL A 18 -7.63 -9.52 0.98
CA VAL A 18 -6.19 -9.74 1.24
C VAL A 18 -5.53 -10.71 0.25
N GLU A 19 -6.21 -11.79 -0.17
CA GLU A 19 -5.65 -12.74 -1.13
C GLU A 19 -5.38 -12.06 -2.48
N GLN A 20 -6.33 -11.23 -2.92
CA GLN A 20 -6.22 -10.46 -4.17
C GLN A 20 -5.18 -9.34 -4.05
N ALA A 21 -5.12 -8.63 -2.92
CA ALA A 21 -4.12 -7.59 -2.66
C ALA A 21 -2.70 -8.16 -2.74
N LEU A 22 -2.42 -9.28 -2.06
CA LEU A 22 -1.12 -9.93 -2.08
C LEU A 22 -0.77 -10.52 -3.45
N THR A 23 -1.73 -11.16 -4.12
CA THR A 23 -1.50 -11.75 -5.45
C THR A 23 -1.22 -10.66 -6.49
N SER A 24 -1.85 -9.49 -6.39
CA SER A 24 -1.66 -8.38 -7.34
C SER A 24 -0.23 -7.82 -7.41
N VAL A 25 0.59 -8.11 -6.40
CA VAL A 25 1.97 -7.62 -6.28
C VAL A 25 3.01 -8.74 -6.27
N ILE A 26 2.59 -10.00 -6.50
CA ILE A 26 3.45 -11.18 -6.27
C ILE A 26 4.69 -11.21 -7.17
N ASP A 27 4.52 -10.83 -8.44
CA ASP A 27 5.60 -10.77 -9.43
C ASP A 27 6.38 -9.44 -9.35
N PHE A 28 5.75 -8.42 -8.77
CA PHE A 28 6.39 -7.13 -8.56
C PHE A 28 7.43 -7.19 -7.44
N CYS A 29 7.15 -7.94 -6.37
CA CYS A 29 8.01 -8.06 -5.20
C CYS A 29 8.92 -9.29 -5.27
N ASP A 30 10.16 -9.15 -4.83
CA ASP A 30 11.08 -10.28 -4.65
C ASP A 30 10.66 -11.13 -3.45
N LYS A 31 10.26 -10.48 -2.35
CA LYS A 31 9.68 -11.09 -1.14
C LYS A 31 8.60 -10.18 -0.57
N ILE A 32 7.62 -10.77 0.10
CA ILE A 32 6.54 -10.06 0.79
C ILE A 32 6.48 -10.55 2.23
N PHE A 33 6.57 -9.62 3.17
CA PHE A 33 6.42 -9.88 4.60
C PHE A 33 5.04 -9.43 5.06
N VAL A 34 4.25 -10.37 5.57
CA VAL A 34 2.91 -10.14 6.10
C VAL A 34 2.97 -10.21 7.62
N PHE A 35 2.60 -9.10 8.27
CA PHE A 35 2.50 -8.96 9.71
C PHE A 35 1.03 -8.94 10.11
N ASP A 36 0.51 -10.09 10.54
CA ASP A 36 -0.86 -10.20 11.01
C ASP A 36 -0.97 -9.75 12.48
N ASN A 37 -1.94 -8.90 12.79
CA ASN A 37 -2.22 -8.44 14.15
C ASN A 37 -3.27 -9.31 14.85
N TYR A 38 -3.08 -10.63 14.82
CA TYR A 38 -3.97 -11.63 15.39
C TYR A 38 -5.40 -11.47 14.87
N SER A 39 -5.55 -11.55 13.55
CA SER A 39 -6.86 -11.54 12.92
C SER A 39 -7.72 -12.69 13.44
N THR A 40 -9.01 -12.43 13.59
CA THR A 40 -9.99 -13.39 14.10
C THR A 40 -10.98 -13.82 13.03
N ASP A 41 -10.94 -13.24 11.84
CA ASP A 41 -11.67 -13.70 10.65
C ASP A 41 -10.79 -14.65 9.80
N LYS A 42 -11.13 -14.85 8.52
CA LYS A 42 -10.40 -15.77 7.63
C LYS A 42 -9.11 -15.16 7.05
N THR A 43 -8.59 -14.05 7.59
CA THR A 43 -7.43 -13.35 7.02
C THR A 43 -6.21 -14.25 6.99
N VAL A 44 -5.90 -14.93 8.10
CA VAL A 44 -4.73 -15.82 8.20
C VAL A 44 -4.85 -16.99 7.24
N GLU A 45 -6.05 -17.56 7.07
CA GLU A 45 -6.31 -18.62 6.11
C GLU A 45 -6.07 -18.15 4.67
N ALA A 46 -6.56 -16.96 4.32
CA ALA A 46 -6.34 -16.35 3.01
C ALA A 46 -4.85 -16.13 2.73
N VAL A 47 -4.09 -15.58 3.67
CA VAL A 47 -2.63 -15.40 3.52
C VAL A 47 -1.93 -16.75 3.37
N LYS A 48 -2.33 -17.79 4.12
CA LYS A 48 -1.79 -19.15 4.00
C LYS A 48 -2.05 -19.75 2.62
N ARG A 49 -3.20 -19.51 2.00
CA ARG A 49 -3.48 -19.93 0.60
C ARG A 49 -2.59 -19.22 -0.42
N VAL A 50 -2.30 -17.94 -0.25
CA VAL A 50 -1.29 -17.26 -1.11
C VAL A 50 0.08 -17.89 -0.89
N LYS A 51 0.47 -18.12 0.36
CA LYS A 51 1.76 -18.72 0.70
C LYS A 51 1.91 -20.13 0.13
N SER A 52 0.87 -20.97 0.14
CA SER A 52 0.97 -22.32 -0.45
C SER A 52 1.18 -22.27 -1.97
N LYS A 53 0.59 -21.28 -2.66
CA LYS A 53 0.82 -21.04 -4.09
C LYS A 53 2.22 -20.43 -4.37
N TYR A 54 2.72 -19.60 -3.46
CA TYR A 54 3.99 -18.85 -3.62
C TYR A 54 4.89 -18.97 -2.38
N PRO A 55 5.39 -20.17 -2.04
CA PRO A 55 6.06 -20.45 -0.76
C PRO A 55 7.34 -19.62 -0.55
N ASN A 56 8.05 -19.30 -1.63
CA ASN A 56 9.29 -18.53 -1.59
C ASN A 56 9.07 -17.00 -1.56
N LYS A 57 7.84 -16.54 -1.82
CA LYS A 57 7.49 -15.12 -1.87
C LYS A 57 6.91 -14.61 -0.56
N ILE A 58 6.04 -15.39 0.09
CA ILE A 58 5.24 -14.93 1.24
C ILE A 58 5.84 -15.41 2.57
N ASN A 59 6.17 -14.46 3.43
CA ASN A 59 6.59 -14.70 4.80
C ASN A 59 5.55 -14.10 5.76
N ILE A 60 4.86 -14.94 6.53
CA ILE A 60 3.87 -14.49 7.51
C ILE A 60 4.45 -14.52 8.91
N SER A 61 4.15 -13.51 9.72
CA SER A 61 4.50 -13.41 11.14
C SER A 61 3.41 -12.70 11.92
N PHE A 62 3.32 -12.96 13.22
CA PHE A 62 2.26 -12.41 14.07
C PHE A 62 2.83 -11.36 15.04
N PHE A 63 2.17 -10.20 15.12
CA PHE A 63 2.64 -9.07 15.93
C PHE A 63 1.52 -8.52 16.81
N LYS A 64 1.71 -8.49 18.13
CA LYS A 64 0.75 -7.86 19.06
C LYS A 64 0.79 -6.33 18.98
N LYS A 65 2.00 -5.75 18.97
CA LYS A 65 2.22 -4.30 18.98
C LYS A 65 2.65 -3.81 17.59
N ILE A 66 1.77 -3.11 16.89
CA ILE A 66 2.03 -2.58 15.54
C ILE A 66 3.16 -1.55 15.54
N SER A 67 3.37 -0.82 16.64
CA SER A 67 4.49 0.14 16.77
C SER A 67 5.87 -0.51 16.63
N LYS A 68 5.97 -1.83 16.82
CA LYS A 68 7.21 -2.59 16.61
C LYS A 68 7.43 -3.03 15.16
N THR A 69 6.46 -2.85 14.26
CA THR A 69 6.61 -3.27 12.86
C THR A 69 7.61 -2.41 12.08
N HIS A 70 7.87 -1.18 12.53
CA HIS A 70 8.83 -0.30 11.86
C HIS A 70 10.28 -0.80 11.94
N SER A 71 10.68 -1.41 13.06
CA SER A 71 12.06 -1.92 13.21
C SER A 71 12.43 -2.98 12.17
N PHE A 72 11.42 -3.61 11.56
CA PHE A 72 11.64 -4.53 10.45
C PHE A 72 12.28 -3.86 9.22
N VAL A 73 11.92 -2.60 8.93
CA VAL A 73 12.44 -1.88 7.76
C VAL A 73 13.74 -1.13 8.02
N GLU A 74 14.04 -0.84 9.28
CA GLU A 74 15.28 -0.14 9.70
C GLU A 74 16.53 -0.76 9.08
N LYS A 75 16.62 -2.10 9.09
CA LYS A 75 17.76 -2.86 8.56
C LYS A 75 17.98 -2.73 7.06
N TYR A 76 17.03 -2.15 6.32
CA TYR A 76 17.15 -1.93 4.87
C TYR A 76 17.67 -0.52 4.53
N ALA A 77 17.75 0.39 5.50
CA ALA A 77 18.25 1.74 5.25
C ALA A 77 19.66 1.70 4.64
N GLY A 78 19.85 2.44 3.55
CA GLY A 78 21.11 2.57 2.85
C GLY A 78 21.45 1.43 1.90
N LYS A 79 20.64 0.37 1.85
CA LYS A 79 20.79 -0.76 0.92
C LYS A 79 20.07 -0.50 -0.39
N ASP A 80 20.49 -1.16 -1.46
CA ASP A 80 19.86 -1.12 -2.79
C ASP A 80 18.50 -1.87 -2.78
N LYS A 81 17.55 -1.29 -2.05
CA LYS A 81 16.23 -1.87 -1.77
C LYS A 81 15.14 -0.83 -2.03
N TRP A 82 14.08 -1.29 -2.67
CA TRP A 82 12.81 -0.59 -2.69
C TRP A 82 11.86 -1.28 -1.72
N ILE A 83 11.26 -0.50 -0.82
CA ILE A 83 10.30 -1.03 0.15
C ILE A 83 8.90 -0.58 -0.25
N PHE A 84 8.01 -1.56 -0.41
CA PHE A 84 6.66 -1.37 -0.88
C PHE A 84 5.64 -1.77 0.19
N GLY A 85 4.96 -0.78 0.78
CA GLY A 85 3.81 -1.03 1.66
C GLY A 85 2.58 -1.37 0.85
N VAL A 86 1.97 -2.53 1.14
CA VAL A 86 0.77 -3.06 0.48
C VAL A 86 -0.23 -3.45 1.55
N ASP A 87 -1.29 -2.67 1.73
CA ASP A 87 -2.35 -3.01 2.72
C ASP A 87 -3.29 -4.08 2.14
N GLY A 88 -4.02 -4.83 2.98
CA GLY A 88 -4.89 -5.93 2.53
C GLY A 88 -6.13 -5.46 1.75
N ASP A 89 -6.33 -4.15 1.61
CA ASP A 89 -7.38 -3.50 0.84
C ASP A 89 -6.88 -2.71 -0.37
N GLU A 90 -5.63 -2.94 -0.77
CA GLU A 90 -4.98 -2.32 -1.92
C GLU A 90 -4.76 -3.34 -3.05
N LEU A 91 -5.60 -3.27 -4.09
CA LEU A 91 -5.48 -4.11 -5.29
C LEU A 91 -4.71 -3.33 -6.35
N TYR A 92 -3.45 -3.67 -6.57
CA TYR A 92 -2.61 -3.03 -7.57
C TYR A 92 -2.86 -3.60 -8.96
N ASP A 93 -2.52 -2.84 -10.00
CA ASP A 93 -2.56 -3.34 -11.39
C ASP A 93 -1.30 -4.17 -11.69
N PRO A 94 -1.39 -5.50 -11.81
CA PRO A 94 -0.23 -6.36 -12.09
C PRO A 94 0.41 -6.06 -13.46
N ILE A 95 -0.37 -5.65 -14.46
CA ILE A 95 0.15 -5.30 -15.80
C ILE A 95 0.91 -3.98 -15.76
N GLY A 96 0.43 -3.02 -14.98
CA GLY A 96 1.16 -1.78 -14.72
C GLY A 96 2.47 -2.06 -13.97
N LEU A 97 2.40 -2.87 -12.93
CA LEU A 97 3.56 -3.23 -12.11
C LEU A 97 4.62 -4.02 -12.89
N SER A 98 4.23 -4.90 -13.82
CA SER A 98 5.19 -5.62 -14.67
C SER A 98 5.99 -4.69 -15.58
N LYS A 99 5.43 -3.53 -15.95
CA LYS A 99 6.15 -2.46 -16.68
C LYS A 99 7.00 -1.60 -15.74
N LEU A 100 6.57 -1.37 -14.50
CA LEU A 100 7.30 -0.56 -13.53
C LEU A 100 8.53 -1.28 -12.97
N ARG A 101 8.42 -2.59 -12.72
CA ARG A 101 9.52 -3.39 -12.14
C ARG A 101 10.85 -3.25 -12.89
N PRO A 102 10.93 -3.46 -14.22
CA PRO A 102 12.19 -3.30 -14.94
C PRO A 102 12.76 -1.89 -14.85
N GLN A 103 11.91 -0.85 -14.84
CA GLN A 103 12.39 0.53 -14.66
C GLN A 103 13.08 0.76 -13.31
N ILE A 104 12.57 0.12 -12.25
CA ILE A 104 13.18 0.15 -10.92
C ILE A 104 14.51 -0.61 -10.92
N LEU A 105 14.52 -1.83 -11.48
CA LEU A 105 15.72 -2.67 -11.52
C LEU A 105 16.84 -2.04 -12.37
N ASN A 106 16.47 -1.32 -13.44
CA ASN A 106 17.37 -0.57 -14.31
C ASN A 106 17.76 0.81 -13.75
N LYS A 107 17.44 1.13 -12.49
CA LYS A 107 17.83 2.37 -11.81
C LYS A 107 17.25 3.67 -12.41
N GLU A 108 16.23 3.60 -13.25
CA GLU A 108 15.62 4.79 -13.88
C GLU A 108 15.02 5.77 -12.84
N HIS A 109 14.69 5.26 -11.65
CA HIS A 109 14.11 6.03 -10.55
C HIS A 109 15.06 6.16 -9.34
N GLN A 110 16.36 5.88 -9.50
CA GLN A 110 17.31 5.83 -8.37
C GLN A 110 17.47 7.16 -7.62
N HIS A 111 17.18 8.28 -8.27
CA HIS A 111 17.31 9.63 -7.71
C HIS A 111 16.03 10.14 -7.01
N VAL A 112 14.99 9.31 -6.88
CA VAL A 112 13.73 9.69 -6.22
C VAL A 112 13.53 8.90 -4.94
N TRP A 113 13.05 9.58 -3.91
CA TRP A 113 12.76 8.97 -2.62
C TRP A 113 11.53 8.09 -2.68
N MET A 114 10.54 8.50 -3.47
CA MET A 114 9.25 7.83 -3.51
C MET A 114 8.61 7.94 -4.89
N LEU A 115 8.01 6.83 -5.31
CA LEU A 115 7.11 6.78 -6.45
C LEU A 115 5.67 6.92 -5.99
N ARG A 116 4.89 7.73 -6.72
CA ARG A 116 3.50 8.04 -6.44
C ARG A 116 2.64 7.68 -7.64
N GLY A 117 1.61 6.88 -7.42
CA GLY A 117 0.68 6.38 -8.42
C GLY A 117 -0.72 6.91 -8.21
N TYR A 118 -1.68 6.40 -8.99
CA TYR A 118 -3.08 6.66 -8.72
C TYR A 118 -3.62 5.72 -7.64
N PHE A 119 -4.53 6.26 -6.83
CA PHE A 119 -5.38 5.46 -5.95
C PHE A 119 -6.84 5.75 -6.28
N PHE A 120 -7.61 4.71 -6.59
CA PHE A 120 -9.05 4.81 -6.79
C PHE A 120 -9.76 4.31 -5.55
N HIS A 121 -10.22 5.24 -4.72
CA HIS A 121 -10.98 4.93 -3.50
C HIS A 121 -12.39 4.52 -3.88
N VAL A 122 -12.68 3.22 -3.76
CA VAL A 122 -13.93 2.65 -4.24
C VAL A 122 -14.99 2.72 -3.16
N ILE A 123 -16.20 3.16 -3.55
CA ILE A 123 -17.39 3.21 -2.70
C ILE A 123 -18.42 2.13 -3.05
N LYS A 124 -18.35 1.57 -4.26
CA LYS A 124 -19.20 0.46 -4.71
C LYS A 124 -18.52 -0.28 -5.86
N ILE A 125 -18.63 -1.60 -5.88
CA ILE A 125 -18.21 -2.46 -7.00
C ILE A 125 -19.45 -3.22 -7.48
N ASN A 126 -19.63 -3.28 -8.80
CA ASN A 126 -20.47 -4.30 -9.42
C ASN A 126 -19.50 -5.37 -9.93
N TRP A 127 -19.55 -6.55 -9.31
CA TRP A 127 -18.59 -7.64 -9.57
C TRP A 127 -18.84 -8.35 -10.89
N GLU A 128 -20.09 -8.45 -11.32
CA GLU A 128 -20.49 -9.04 -12.61
C GLU A 128 -19.92 -8.23 -13.78
N THR A 129 -20.17 -6.92 -13.80
CA THR A 129 -19.67 -6.01 -14.84
C THR A 129 -18.22 -5.58 -14.63
N LYS A 130 -17.63 -5.90 -13.46
CA LYS A 130 -16.29 -5.44 -13.03
C LYS A 130 -16.13 -3.91 -13.09
N ILE A 131 -17.23 -3.18 -12.90
CA ILE A 131 -17.24 -1.71 -12.83
C ILE A 131 -17.28 -1.24 -11.39
N ALA A 132 -16.29 -0.43 -11.01
CA ALA A 132 -16.21 0.21 -9.71
C ALA A 132 -16.56 1.70 -9.78
N ARG A 133 -17.27 2.19 -8.74
CA ARG A 133 -17.59 3.61 -8.51
C ARG A 133 -16.76 4.14 -7.35
N GLY A 134 -16.18 5.32 -7.50
CA GLY A 134 -15.24 5.86 -6.51
C GLY A 134 -14.71 7.24 -6.88
N TYR A 135 -13.59 7.63 -6.28
CA TYR A 135 -12.88 8.87 -6.59
C TYR A 135 -11.35 8.67 -6.55
N LEU A 136 -10.61 9.49 -7.29
CA LEU A 136 -9.16 9.37 -7.39
C LEU A 136 -8.43 10.15 -6.29
N ALA A 137 -7.25 9.64 -5.95
CA ALA A 137 -6.14 10.38 -5.36
C ALA A 137 -5.04 10.49 -6.42
N PRO A 138 -4.59 11.72 -6.76
CA PRO A 138 -5.10 13.03 -6.30
C PRO A 138 -6.50 13.39 -6.85
N PRO A 139 -7.21 14.39 -6.27
CA PRO A 139 -6.80 15.31 -5.20
C PRO A 139 -7.02 14.77 -3.77
N SER A 140 -7.66 13.61 -3.63
CA SER A 140 -7.80 12.97 -2.32
C SER A 140 -6.47 12.41 -1.81
N LYS A 141 -6.41 11.99 -0.53
CA LYS A 141 -5.17 11.46 0.08
C LYS A 141 -4.70 10.20 -0.67
N ASP A 142 -3.44 10.20 -1.09
CA ASP A 142 -2.74 9.07 -1.73
C ASP A 142 -1.93 8.27 -0.68
N PRO A 143 -2.30 7.02 -0.39
CA PRO A 143 -1.60 6.19 0.58
C PRO A 143 -0.38 5.45 -0.02
N ASN A 144 0.09 5.77 -1.25
CA ASN A 144 1.26 5.11 -1.86
C ASN A 144 2.46 5.04 -0.92
N LYS A 145 3.02 3.83 -0.79
CA LYS A 145 4.17 3.50 0.07
C LYS A 145 5.28 2.79 -0.72
N LEU A 146 5.77 3.35 -1.83
CA LEU A 146 6.90 2.79 -2.57
C LEU A 146 8.14 3.67 -2.41
N TYR A 147 9.07 3.23 -1.56
CA TYR A 147 10.20 4.01 -1.05
C TYR A 147 11.53 3.47 -1.53
N ASN A 148 12.45 4.35 -1.90
CA ASN A 148 13.83 4.01 -2.26
C ASN A 148 14.74 4.08 -1.03
N PHE A 149 15.03 2.94 -0.41
CA PHE A 149 15.81 2.90 0.84
C PHE A 149 17.31 3.12 0.62
N SER A 150 17.81 3.05 -0.61
CA SER A 150 19.22 3.33 -0.92
C SER A 150 19.62 4.77 -0.60
N MET A 151 18.65 5.69 -0.60
CA MET A 151 18.83 7.11 -0.28
C MET A 151 18.95 7.38 1.23
N LEU A 152 18.60 6.42 2.08
CA LEU A 152 18.59 6.59 3.53
C LEU A 152 19.96 6.28 4.14
N LYS A 153 20.35 7.06 5.14
CA LYS A 153 21.35 6.69 6.13
C LYS A 153 20.73 5.85 7.24
N SER A 154 19.55 6.24 7.71
CA SER A 154 18.77 5.50 8.72
C SER A 154 17.29 5.88 8.68
N TRP A 155 16.41 5.02 9.19
CA TRP A 155 15.01 5.38 9.44
C TRP A 155 14.52 4.64 10.68
N LYS A 156 14.88 5.15 11.86
CA LYS A 156 14.65 4.47 13.14
C LYS A 156 13.19 4.57 13.58
N SER A 157 12.67 3.57 14.28
CA SER A 157 11.38 3.66 14.95
C SER A 157 11.37 4.81 15.96
N ASP A 158 10.24 5.50 16.06
CA ASP A 158 9.96 6.45 17.14
C ASP A 158 9.29 5.77 18.35
N GLY A 159 9.09 4.45 18.30
CA GLY A 159 8.47 3.64 19.36
C GLY A 159 6.94 3.80 19.46
N VAL A 160 6.35 4.73 18.72
CA VAL A 160 4.94 5.15 18.89
C VAL A 160 4.12 4.86 17.64
N GLY A 161 4.67 5.11 16.45
CA GLY A 161 3.96 5.02 15.18
C GLY A 161 4.00 3.63 14.52
N PRO A 162 3.04 3.31 13.64
CA PRO A 162 3.10 2.12 12.81
C PRO A 162 4.23 2.23 11.77
N ILE A 163 4.48 1.16 11.00
CA ILE A 163 5.43 1.18 9.89
C ILE A 163 5.21 2.38 8.94
N PHE A 164 6.30 2.95 8.41
CA PHE A 164 6.35 4.14 7.55
C PHE A 164 5.82 5.47 8.12
N HIS A 165 5.39 5.49 9.39
CA HIS A 165 4.90 6.70 10.05
C HIS A 165 5.95 7.60 10.73
N PRO A 166 7.07 7.06 11.27
CA PRO A 166 8.09 7.87 11.90
C PRO A 166 8.70 8.91 10.95
N GLN A 167 8.83 10.16 11.40
CA GLN A 167 9.50 11.23 10.67
C GLN A 167 11.00 11.32 10.99
N THR A 168 11.58 10.19 11.35
CA THR A 168 12.96 9.98 11.84
C THR A 168 13.92 9.52 10.75
N HIS A 169 13.50 9.59 9.48
CA HIS A 169 14.36 9.23 8.36
C HIS A 169 15.48 10.25 8.19
N VAL A 170 16.71 9.75 8.11
CA VAL A 170 17.92 10.52 7.84
C VAL A 170 18.39 10.08 6.46
N PHE A 171 18.55 11.03 5.54
CA PHE A 171 19.05 10.76 4.19
C PHE A 171 20.58 10.76 4.17
N LYS A 172 21.15 10.09 3.16
CA LYS A 172 22.61 10.14 2.90
C LYS A 172 23.06 11.51 2.44
N ASP A 173 22.26 12.17 1.59
CA ASP A 173 22.51 13.53 1.14
C ASP A 173 22.14 14.50 2.29
N PRO A 174 23.13 15.20 2.87
CA PRO A 174 22.90 16.11 3.99
C PRO A 174 22.18 17.40 3.58
N SER A 175 22.05 17.67 2.27
CA SER A 175 21.34 18.85 1.78
C SER A 175 19.83 18.73 1.89
N PHE A 176 19.28 17.54 2.19
CA PHE A 176 17.86 17.39 2.45
C PHE A 176 17.51 17.93 3.85
N THR A 177 16.76 19.03 3.87
CA THR A 177 16.27 19.70 5.09
C THR A 177 14.74 19.65 5.16
N PRO A 178 14.10 20.07 6.27
CA PRO A 178 12.64 20.21 6.32
C PRO A 178 12.05 21.07 5.19
N GLU A 179 12.81 22.05 4.71
CA GLU A 179 12.48 22.96 3.59
C GLU A 179 12.83 22.31 2.24
N LYS A 180 13.99 21.65 2.14
CA LYS A 180 14.47 20.98 0.93
C LYS A 180 14.22 19.47 1.01
N LYS A 181 12.97 19.08 0.74
CA LYS A 181 12.54 17.67 0.80
C LYS A 181 13.08 16.85 -0.37
N PRO A 182 13.33 15.55 -0.16
CA PRO A 182 13.71 14.67 -1.25
C PRO A 182 12.60 14.53 -2.29
N LYS A 183 13.01 14.35 -3.55
CA LYS A 183 12.10 14.31 -4.70
C LYS A 183 11.14 13.13 -4.61
N LYS A 184 9.85 13.41 -4.81
CA LYS A 184 8.81 12.41 -5.08
C LYS A 184 8.42 12.48 -6.55
N LYS A 185 8.34 11.34 -7.23
CA LYS A 185 7.94 11.28 -8.64
C LYS A 185 6.51 10.78 -8.75
N TYR A 186 5.66 11.63 -9.33
CA TYR A 186 4.26 11.34 -9.58
C TYR A 186 4.10 10.76 -10.98
N LEU A 187 3.88 9.45 -11.07
CA LEU A 187 3.62 8.72 -12.31
C LEU A 187 2.21 9.00 -12.88
N THR A 188 1.45 9.84 -12.19
CA THR A 188 0.13 10.35 -12.58
C THR A 188 0.21 11.66 -13.36
N LYS A 189 1.36 12.36 -13.35
CA LYS A 189 1.50 13.67 -14.00
C LYS A 189 1.39 13.50 -15.51
N HIS A 190 0.41 14.17 -16.13
CA HIS A 190 0.12 14.10 -17.58
C HIS A 190 -0.29 12.71 -18.10
N VAL A 191 -0.63 11.76 -17.22
CA VAL A 191 -1.04 10.40 -17.61
C VAL A 191 -2.46 10.13 -17.12
N LYS A 192 -3.35 9.69 -18.01
CA LYS A 192 -4.72 9.27 -17.63
C LYS A 192 -4.67 7.97 -16.82
N TRP A 193 -5.63 7.78 -15.89
CA TRP A 193 -5.78 6.53 -15.10
C TRP A 193 -5.56 5.25 -15.91
N LYS A 194 -6.18 5.15 -17.10
CA LYS A 194 -6.12 3.95 -17.93
C LYS A 194 -4.71 3.57 -18.41
N ASN A 195 -3.81 4.55 -18.49
CA ASN A 195 -2.44 4.41 -19.00
C ASN A 195 -1.38 4.47 -17.90
N CYS A 196 -1.76 4.72 -16.64
CA CYS A 196 -0.80 4.83 -15.55
C CYS A 196 -0.32 3.45 -15.10
N ILE A 197 0.98 3.23 -15.14
CA ILE A 197 1.62 1.96 -14.77
C ILE A 197 1.67 1.71 -13.26
N PHE A 198 1.46 2.75 -12.45
CA PHE A 198 1.37 2.60 -11.00
C PHE A 198 0.02 3.10 -10.51
N ARG A 199 -0.90 2.16 -10.32
CA ARG A 199 -2.28 2.45 -9.93
C ARG A 199 -2.84 1.35 -9.05
N CYS A 200 -3.76 1.72 -8.17
CA CYS A 200 -4.36 0.85 -7.17
C CYS A 200 -5.87 1.10 -7.07
N VAL A 201 -6.64 0.03 -7.03
CA VAL A 201 -8.04 0.01 -6.57
C VAL A 201 -8.00 -0.18 -5.06
N HIS A 202 -8.60 0.74 -4.31
CA HIS A 202 -8.49 0.78 -2.86
C HIS A 202 -9.86 0.61 -2.22
N THR A 203 -10.05 -0.52 -1.56
CA THR A 203 -11.35 -1.01 -1.07
C THR A 203 -11.63 -0.62 0.39
N ARG A 204 -10.84 0.30 0.97
CA ARG A 204 -11.00 0.80 2.36
C ARG A 204 -12.38 1.30 2.77
N LEU A 205 -13.23 1.67 1.81
CA LEU A 205 -14.60 2.17 2.08
C LEU A 205 -15.67 1.09 1.89
N LEU A 206 -15.26 -0.10 1.48
CA LEU A 206 -16.10 -1.29 1.39
C LEU A 206 -15.97 -2.12 2.67
N GLN A 207 -16.81 -3.14 2.80
CA GLN A 207 -16.60 -4.19 3.79
C GLN A 207 -15.31 -4.93 3.45
N ARG A 208 -14.41 -5.11 4.43
CA ARG A 208 -13.12 -5.77 4.24
C ARG A 208 -12.96 -7.07 5.03
N SER A 209 -13.81 -7.28 6.03
CA SER A 209 -13.83 -8.49 6.84
C SER A 209 -15.19 -9.16 6.80
N SER A 210 -15.22 -10.48 6.72
CA SER A 210 -16.43 -11.29 6.93
C SER A 210 -17.05 -11.08 8.32
N LYS A 211 -16.26 -10.60 9.30
CA LYS A 211 -16.73 -10.24 10.65
C LYS A 211 -17.09 -8.77 10.81
N GLU A 212 -16.91 -7.94 9.78
CA GLU A 212 -17.33 -6.54 9.83
C GLU A 212 -18.85 -6.45 9.70
N ARG A 213 -19.52 -5.92 10.73
CA ARG A 213 -20.96 -5.68 10.70
C ARG A 213 -21.25 -4.55 9.72
N PHE A 214 -22.20 -4.77 8.81
CA PHE A 214 -22.72 -3.72 7.93
C PHE A 214 -23.40 -2.65 8.79
N THR A 215 -22.78 -1.49 8.95
CA THR A 215 -23.47 -0.32 9.51
C THR A 215 -23.79 0.64 8.37
N SER A 216 -24.99 1.21 8.37
CA SER A 216 -25.50 2.15 7.34
C SER A 216 -24.65 3.42 7.19
N LYS A 217 -23.67 3.65 8.06
CA LYS A 217 -22.68 4.71 7.96
C LYS A 217 -21.43 4.14 7.27
N VAL A 218 -21.24 4.47 5.98
CA VAL A 218 -20.00 4.22 5.21
C VAL A 218 -18.80 4.15 6.15
N ASN A 219 -18.25 2.95 6.30
CA ASN A 219 -17.35 2.56 7.38
C ASN A 219 -16.34 3.67 7.71
N LYS A 220 -16.65 4.46 8.75
CA LYS A 220 -15.71 5.40 9.37
C LYS A 220 -14.71 4.61 10.21
N ARG A 221 -14.04 3.61 9.64
CA ARG A 221 -12.84 3.08 10.30
C ARG A 221 -11.77 4.16 10.21
N ILE A 222 -11.48 4.70 11.38
CA ILE A 222 -10.33 5.53 11.67
C ILE A 222 -9.11 4.69 11.25
N ASN A 223 -8.43 5.12 10.18
CA ASN A 223 -7.14 4.58 9.76
C ASN A 223 -6.28 4.37 11.02
N LEU A 224 -5.59 3.24 11.23
CA LEU A 224 -4.83 3.04 12.48
C LEU A 224 -3.79 4.14 12.73
N SER A 225 -3.29 4.77 11.65
CA SER A 225 -2.50 6.00 11.69
C SER A 225 -3.18 7.19 12.40
N ASN A 226 -4.51 7.28 12.32
CA ASN A 226 -5.32 8.32 12.95
C ASN A 226 -5.66 8.01 14.43
N VAL A 227 -5.50 6.77 14.89
CA VAL A 227 -5.74 6.40 16.31
C VAL A 227 -4.65 6.96 17.23
N ILE A 228 -3.44 7.17 16.69
CA ILE A 228 -2.28 7.64 17.45
C ILE A 228 -2.18 9.19 17.45
N SER A 229 -2.85 9.88 16.52
CA SER A 229 -2.86 11.34 16.49
C SER A 229 -3.95 11.91 17.42
N ASN A 230 -3.70 11.94 18.73
CA ASN A 230 -4.49 12.71 19.70
C ASN A 230 -4.30 14.24 19.56
N LYS A 231 -4.08 14.74 18.33
CA LYS A 231 -3.99 16.17 18.03
C LYS A 231 -5.31 16.61 17.40
N ARG A 232 -6.01 17.50 18.12
CA ARG A 232 -7.17 18.27 17.66
C ARG A 232 -7.04 18.56 16.16
N LYS A 233 -7.93 17.98 15.35
CA LYS A 233 -7.90 18.17 13.89
C LYS A 233 -8.09 19.64 13.59
N ASN A 234 -7.08 20.24 12.99
CA ASN A 234 -7.16 21.58 12.43
C ASN A 234 -8.32 21.61 11.40
N PRO A 235 -9.39 22.39 11.61
CA PRO A 235 -10.63 22.34 10.81
C PRO A 235 -10.42 22.73 9.33
N ARG A 236 -9.22 23.19 8.95
CA ARG A 236 -8.88 23.68 7.61
C ARG A 236 -8.38 22.62 6.61
N LYS A 237 -8.11 21.37 7.00
CA LYS A 237 -7.85 20.28 6.02
C LYS A 237 -9.15 19.55 5.65
N ARG A 238 -10.04 20.22 4.90
CA ARG A 238 -11.16 19.53 4.25
C ARG A 238 -10.58 18.42 3.35
N TYR A 239 -10.95 17.17 3.59
CA TYR A 239 -10.65 16.07 2.67
C TYR A 239 -11.22 16.43 1.30
N ARG A 240 -10.37 16.79 0.34
CA ARG A 240 -10.80 17.04 -1.05
C ARG A 240 -11.15 15.71 -1.70
N ILE A 241 -12.41 15.32 -1.58
CA ILE A 241 -12.97 14.22 -2.38
C ILE A 241 -13.07 14.73 -3.81
N GLY A 242 -12.41 14.04 -4.75
CA GLY A 242 -12.49 14.38 -6.16
C GLY A 242 -13.85 14.03 -6.79
N ARG A 243 -14.02 14.32 -8.08
CA ARG A 243 -15.21 13.91 -8.84
C ARG A 243 -15.41 12.40 -8.71
N ARG A 244 -16.67 11.97 -8.55
CA ARG A 244 -17.05 10.55 -8.60
C ARG A 244 -16.90 10.03 -10.03
N LEU A 245 -16.24 8.89 -10.18
CA LEU A 245 -15.94 8.24 -11.46
C LEU A 245 -16.43 6.80 -11.45
N ARG A 246 -16.63 6.26 -12.66
CA ARG A 246 -16.74 4.83 -12.94
C ARG A 246 -15.45 4.36 -13.59
N LYS A 247 -14.92 3.22 -13.17
CA LYS A 247 -13.72 2.60 -13.74
C LYS A 247 -13.95 1.10 -13.91
N ASP A 248 -13.53 0.60 -15.06
CA ASP A 248 -13.27 -0.82 -15.25
C ASP A 248 -12.10 -1.23 -14.35
N ILE A 249 -12.30 -2.31 -13.59
CA ILE A 249 -11.30 -2.87 -12.69
C ILE A 249 -10.94 -4.33 -13.05
N SER A 250 -11.34 -4.82 -14.22
CA SER A 250 -11.12 -6.21 -14.66
C SER A 250 -9.64 -6.59 -14.61
N GLY A 251 -8.75 -5.70 -15.04
CA GLY A 251 -7.30 -5.92 -15.01
C GLY A 251 -6.65 -5.94 -13.63
N PHE A 252 -7.40 -5.65 -12.55
CA PHE A 252 -6.91 -5.69 -11.16
C PHE A 252 -7.28 -6.99 -10.45
N LEU A 253 -8.13 -7.82 -11.07
CA LEU A 253 -8.63 -9.07 -10.50
C LEU A 253 -7.78 -10.22 -11.06
N THR A 254 -7.02 -10.88 -10.19
CA THR A 254 -6.10 -11.97 -10.53
C THR A 254 -6.64 -13.33 -10.09
N LEU A 255 -7.74 -13.36 -9.36
CA LEU A 255 -8.41 -14.56 -8.89
C LEU A 255 -9.86 -14.54 -9.34
N GLU A 256 -10.23 -15.51 -10.19
CA GLU A 256 -11.62 -15.71 -10.64
C GLU A 256 -12.51 -16.24 -9.51
N ARG A 257 -11.92 -16.97 -8.54
CA ARG A 257 -12.63 -17.73 -7.50
C ARG A 257 -13.30 -16.93 -6.39
N TYR A 258 -13.15 -15.61 -6.36
CA TYR A 258 -13.82 -14.77 -5.35
C TYR A 258 -15.22 -14.31 -5.77
N TRP A 259 -15.65 -14.70 -6.97
CA TRP A 259 -16.73 -14.02 -7.69
C TRP A 259 -17.81 -14.97 -8.27
N GLN A 260 -17.83 -16.23 -7.79
CA GLN A 260 -18.95 -17.16 -7.88
C GLN A 260 -19.61 -17.24 -6.50
#